data_AF-A0A1W9SPA8-F1
#
_entry.id   AF-A0A1W9SPA8-F1
#
_cell.length_a   1.000
_cell.length_b   1.000
_cell.length_c   1.000
_cell.angle_alpha   90.00
_cell.angle_beta   90.00
_cell.angle_gamma   90.00
#
_symmetry.space_group_name_H-M   'P 1'
#
loop_
_entity.id
_entity.type
_entity.pdbx_description
1 polymer ?
#
loop_
_entity_poly.entity_id
_entity_poly.type
_entity_poly.pdbx_seq_one_letter_code
_entity_poly.pdbx_strand_id
1 'polypeptide(L)'
;MKYLYRVLYGTSKHIALSIRTGDSYRKIAKVISVSIVYFNLGIGEDYLYHGKTHFIGKTTGEEIHKDSEIVGKMKLLKNTNFNKISIYPEYYLIQIDKYQDVVKETIDEWIYWFKNDKLKEGSKSKHIDEVEKNLKILHMPKEEQDNYKSYLERLAVDKNIWEGAIEKGLKQGREEGREEGREEGREEGREEGREEGKRNRKFIKNKFQVF
;
A
#
# COMPACT_ATOMS: atom_id res chain seq x y z
N MET A 1 -2.13 31.91 13.63
CA MET A 1 -2.79 32.21 12.32
C MET A 1 -2.05 31.70 11.07
N LYS A 2 -0.75 31.95 10.87
CA LYS A 2 -0.03 31.52 9.63
C LYS A 2 -0.05 30.00 9.34
N TYR A 3 -0.17 29.17 10.38
CA TYR A 3 -0.18 27.70 10.24
C TYR A 3 -1.36 27.16 9.42
N LEU A 4 -2.58 27.65 9.67
CA LEU A 4 -3.77 27.15 8.96
C LEU A 4 -3.71 27.44 7.46
N TYR A 5 -3.12 28.58 7.06
CA TYR A 5 -2.89 28.88 5.65
C TYR A 5 -1.94 27.87 4.99
N ARG A 6 -0.91 27.42 5.71
CA ARG A 6 0.01 26.38 5.24
C ARG A 6 -0.70 25.03 5.07
N VAL A 7 -1.57 24.68 6.02
CA VAL A 7 -2.38 23.45 5.95
C VAL A 7 -3.31 23.50 4.74
N LEU A 8 -4.03 24.61 4.55
CA LEU A 8 -4.91 24.82 3.40
C LEU A 8 -4.15 24.74 2.06
N TYR A 9 -3.04 25.46 1.95
CA TYR A 9 -2.20 25.46 0.74
C TYR A 9 -1.64 24.07 0.44
N GLY A 10 -1.10 23.40 1.46
CA GLY A 10 -0.55 22.05 1.34
C GLY A 10 -1.59 21.05 0.85
N THR A 11 -2.77 21.03 1.47
CA THR A 11 -3.87 20.15 1.06
C THR A 11 -4.33 20.44 -0.37
N SER A 12 -4.54 21.71 -0.71
CA SER A 12 -4.98 22.11 -2.05
C SER A 12 -3.96 21.72 -3.12
N LYS A 13 -2.67 21.89 -2.83
CA LYS A 13 -1.58 21.49 -3.74
C LYS A 13 -1.56 19.98 -3.96
N HIS A 14 -1.73 19.17 -2.93
CA HIS A 14 -1.76 17.70 -3.08
C HIS A 14 -2.98 17.23 -3.87
N ILE A 15 -4.14 17.87 -3.69
CA ILE A 15 -5.32 17.61 -4.51
C ILE A 15 -5.01 17.89 -5.98
N ALA A 16 -4.45 19.07 -6.28
CA ALA A 16 -4.09 19.46 -7.65
C ALA A 16 -3.05 18.52 -8.28
N LEU A 17 -2.06 18.07 -7.51
CA LEU A 17 -1.01 17.14 -7.98
C LEU A 17 -1.51 15.70 -8.15
N SER A 18 -2.68 15.35 -7.61
CA SER A 18 -3.23 13.99 -7.73
C SER A 18 -3.71 13.66 -9.14
N ILE A 19 -3.81 14.65 -10.04
CA ILE A 19 -4.34 14.51 -11.38
C ILE A 19 -3.38 15.11 -12.42
N ARG A 20 -3.26 14.49 -13.60
CA ARG A 20 -2.46 15.02 -14.71
C ARG A 20 -3.35 15.67 -15.77
N THR A 21 -2.75 16.49 -16.63
CA THR A 21 -3.44 17.07 -17.78
C THR A 21 -4.03 15.98 -18.67
N GLY A 22 -5.33 16.05 -18.95
CA GLY A 22 -6.06 15.07 -19.74
C GLY A 22 -6.69 13.91 -18.95
N ASP A 23 -6.40 13.78 -17.64
CA ASP A 23 -7.06 12.79 -16.81
C ASP A 23 -8.51 13.16 -16.47
N SER A 24 -9.35 12.15 -16.23
CA SER A 24 -10.69 12.36 -15.70
C SER A 24 -10.63 12.89 -14.26
N TYR A 25 -11.42 13.91 -13.94
CA TYR A 25 -11.57 14.43 -12.57
C TYR A 25 -12.06 13.39 -11.55
N ARG A 26 -12.60 12.24 -11.99
CA ARG A 26 -12.92 11.12 -11.10
C ARG A 26 -11.68 10.48 -10.46
N LYS A 27 -10.49 10.72 -11.01
CA LYS A 27 -9.22 10.22 -10.48
C LYS A 27 -8.64 11.08 -9.34
N ILE A 28 -9.23 12.25 -9.06
CA ILE A 28 -8.75 13.10 -7.95
C ILE A 28 -8.77 12.29 -6.66
N ALA A 29 -7.61 12.23 -6.01
CA ALA A 29 -7.46 11.50 -4.76
C ALA A 29 -8.07 12.30 -3.60
N LYS A 30 -8.70 11.58 -2.66
CA LYS A 30 -9.10 12.16 -1.38
C LYS A 30 -7.84 12.46 -0.56
N VAL A 31 -7.71 13.69 -0.07
CA VAL A 31 -6.60 14.11 0.78
C VAL A 31 -7.07 14.21 2.24
N ILE A 32 -6.34 13.54 3.14
CA ILE A 32 -6.54 13.66 4.59
C ILE A 32 -5.31 14.37 5.14
N SER A 33 -5.52 15.54 5.74
CA SER A 33 -4.46 16.31 6.37
C SER A 33 -4.47 16.05 7.87
N VAL A 34 -3.40 15.47 8.39
CA VAL A 34 -3.20 15.28 9.83
C VAL A 34 -2.12 16.25 10.29
N SER A 35 -2.47 17.12 11.21
CA SER A 35 -1.61 18.18 11.75
C SER A 35 -1.42 17.97 13.24
N ILE A 36 -0.21 17.64 13.63
CA ILE A 36 0.19 17.50 15.03
C ILE A 36 0.91 18.80 15.43
N VAL A 37 0.35 19.56 16.36
CA VAL A 37 0.88 20.85 16.79
C VAL A 37 1.22 20.84 18.29
N TYR A 38 2.46 21.22 18.59
CA TYR A 38 3.04 21.37 19.95
C TYR A 38 3.03 22.84 20.39
N PHE A 39 2.11 23.63 19.86
CA PHE A 39 1.99 25.04 20.20
C PHE A 39 0.52 25.45 20.18
N ASN A 40 0.16 26.41 21.01
CA ASN A 40 -1.20 26.91 21.06
C ASN A 40 -1.55 27.69 19.78
N LEU A 41 -2.58 27.25 19.07
CA LEU A 41 -3.08 27.93 17.87
C LEU A 41 -3.79 29.26 18.19
N GLY A 42 -4.08 29.52 19.47
CA GLY A 42 -4.84 30.67 19.96
C GLY A 42 -6.35 30.56 19.69
N ILE A 43 -6.81 29.40 19.23
CA ILE A 43 -8.21 29.12 18.92
C ILE A 43 -8.60 27.73 19.42
N GLY A 44 -9.82 27.65 19.94
CA GLY A 44 -10.46 26.42 20.41
C GLY A 44 -9.89 25.88 21.72
N GLU A 45 -10.69 25.16 22.50
CA GLU A 45 -10.30 24.61 23.81
C GLU A 45 -9.98 23.10 23.80
N ASP A 46 -10.31 22.42 22.70
CA ASP A 46 -10.16 20.99 22.54
C ASP A 46 -8.74 20.61 22.09
N TYR A 47 -8.36 19.36 22.31
CA TYR A 47 -7.09 18.79 21.86
C TYR A 47 -7.19 18.15 20.47
N LEU A 48 -8.39 17.73 20.04
CA LEU A 48 -8.61 17.08 18.74
C LEU A 48 -9.74 17.77 17.97
N TYR A 49 -9.44 18.20 16.74
CA TYR A 49 -10.43 18.79 15.82
C TYR A 49 -10.53 17.99 14.54
N HIS A 50 -11.77 17.70 14.10
CA HIS A 50 -12.06 17.11 12.80
C HIS A 50 -12.81 18.09 11.91
N GLY A 51 -12.11 18.64 10.92
CA GLY A 51 -12.68 19.49 9.88
C GLY A 51 -13.14 18.67 8.69
N LYS A 52 -14.43 18.76 8.35
CA LYS A 52 -15.02 18.24 7.12
C LYS A 52 -15.75 19.34 6.35
N THR A 53 -15.90 19.14 5.05
CA THR A 53 -16.69 20.04 4.21
C THR A 53 -18.17 19.71 4.33
N HIS A 54 -18.98 20.69 4.72
CA HIS A 54 -20.43 20.61 4.77
C HIS A 54 -21.01 21.73 3.91
N PHE A 55 -22.02 21.42 3.09
CA PHE A 55 -22.76 22.41 2.33
C PHE A 55 -24.10 22.63 3.01
N ILE A 56 -24.41 23.89 3.35
CA ILE A 56 -25.67 24.26 4.00
C ILE A 56 -26.42 25.19 3.07
N GLY A 57 -27.61 24.77 2.62
CA GLY A 57 -28.49 25.55 1.77
C GLY A 57 -28.93 26.82 2.49
N LYS A 58 -28.55 28.00 1.99
CA LYS A 58 -28.86 29.27 2.65
C LYS A 58 -30.35 29.60 2.69
N THR A 59 -31.14 29.03 1.78
CA THR A 59 -32.58 29.25 1.70
C THR A 59 -33.38 28.15 2.41
N THR A 60 -32.98 26.90 2.25
CA THR A 60 -33.71 25.72 2.75
C THR A 60 -33.21 25.21 4.09
N GLY A 61 -31.99 25.60 4.50
CA GLY A 61 -31.28 25.01 5.63
C GLY A 61 -30.78 23.59 5.36
N GLU A 62 -30.92 23.08 4.14
CA GLU A 62 -30.58 21.69 3.81
C GLU A 62 -29.07 21.45 3.91
N GLU A 63 -28.69 20.41 4.66
CA GLU A 63 -27.28 20.01 4.77
C GLU A 63 -26.92 18.87 3.81
N ILE A 64 -26.00 19.15 2.89
CA ILE A 64 -25.42 18.16 1.99
C ILE A 64 -24.04 17.79 2.52
N HIS A 65 -23.95 16.59 3.07
CA HIS A 65 -22.69 15.95 3.48
C HIS A 65 -22.71 14.45 3.14
N LYS A 66 -21.54 13.79 3.22
CA LYS A 66 -21.34 12.38 2.83
C LYS A 66 -22.35 11.43 3.48
N ASP A 67 -22.72 11.73 4.72
CA ASP A 67 -23.52 10.89 5.59
C ASP A 67 -25.01 11.31 5.60
N SER A 68 -25.41 12.31 4.79
CA SER A 68 -26.81 12.73 4.70
C SER A 68 -27.70 11.65 4.07
N GLU A 69 -28.92 11.49 4.61
CA GLU A 69 -29.90 10.49 4.15
C GLU A 69 -30.21 10.60 2.65
N ILE A 70 -30.13 11.81 2.09
CA ILE A 70 -30.38 12.09 0.67
C ILE A 70 -29.33 11.42 -0.21
N VAL A 71 -28.07 11.40 0.23
CA VAL A 71 -26.97 10.70 -0.45
C VAL A 71 -27.17 9.18 -0.36
N GLY A 72 -27.69 8.70 0.77
CA GLY A 72 -28.13 7.30 0.94
C GLY A 72 -29.23 6.91 -0.06
N LYS A 73 -30.27 7.74 -0.19
CA LYS A 73 -31.38 7.54 -1.15
C LYS A 73 -30.90 7.61 -2.61
N MET A 74 -29.97 8.50 -2.93
CA MET A 74 -29.36 8.58 -4.27
C MET A 74 -28.50 7.36 -4.62
N LYS A 75 -27.80 6.75 -3.65
CA LYS A 75 -27.06 5.48 -3.86
C LYS A 75 -28.00 4.32 -4.18
N LEU A 76 -29.18 4.29 -3.59
CA LEU A 76 -30.19 3.23 -3.83
C LEU A 76 -30.83 3.35 -5.23
N LEU A 77 -31.01 4.57 -5.74
CA LEU A 77 -31.71 4.84 -7.01
C LEU A 77 -30.85 4.65 -8.26
N LYS A 78 -29.52 4.59 -8.14
CA LYS A 78 -28.62 4.38 -9.28
C LYS A 78 -27.60 3.32 -8.93
N ASN A 79 -27.66 2.19 -9.63
CA ASN A 79 -26.76 1.03 -9.54
C ASN A 79 -25.33 1.36 -10.01
N THR A 80 -24.77 2.41 -9.43
CA THR A 80 -23.52 3.08 -9.79
C THR A 80 -22.88 3.49 -8.48
N ASN A 81 -21.59 3.22 -8.33
CA ASN A 81 -20.77 3.60 -7.18
C ASN A 81 -20.70 5.13 -7.02
N PHE A 82 -21.79 5.75 -6.55
CA PHE A 82 -21.88 7.18 -6.26
C PHE A 82 -21.11 7.47 -4.98
N ASN A 83 -19.84 7.85 -5.13
CA ASN A 83 -18.97 8.31 -4.04
C ASN A 83 -18.65 9.82 -4.18
N LYS A 84 -19.63 10.62 -4.62
CA LYS A 84 -19.39 12.00 -5.10
C LYS A 84 -19.07 13.03 -4.00
N ILE A 85 -19.38 12.74 -2.73
CA ILE A 85 -19.18 13.67 -1.61
C ILE A 85 -18.00 13.27 -0.70
N SER A 86 -17.43 12.08 -0.89
CA SER A 86 -16.26 11.65 -0.09
C SER A 86 -14.92 12.17 -0.62
N ILE A 87 -14.91 13.00 -1.66
CA ILE A 87 -13.68 13.51 -2.29
C ILE A 87 -13.11 14.73 -1.57
N TYR A 88 -13.93 15.43 -0.77
CA TYR A 88 -13.50 16.63 -0.08
C TYR A 88 -12.45 16.29 0.98
N PRO A 89 -11.47 17.18 1.17
CA PRO A 89 -10.42 16.95 2.15
C PRO A 89 -10.98 16.93 3.57
N GLU A 90 -10.34 16.11 4.39
CA GLU A 90 -10.59 16.08 5.83
C GLU A 90 -9.34 16.57 6.56
N TYR A 91 -9.55 17.34 7.63
CA TYR A 91 -8.50 17.94 8.43
C TYR A 91 -8.59 17.42 9.85
N TYR A 92 -7.51 16.83 10.35
CA TYR A 92 -7.33 16.48 11.75
C TYR A 92 -6.29 17.43 12.34
N LEU A 93 -6.69 18.27 13.29
CA LEU A 93 -5.76 19.13 14.03
C LEU A 93 -5.67 18.61 15.46
N ILE A 94 -4.46 18.23 15.87
CA ILE A 94 -4.16 17.65 17.18
C ILE A 94 -3.28 18.64 17.94
N GLN A 95 -3.83 19.28 18.96
CA GLN A 95 -3.11 20.19 19.87
C GLN A 95 -2.60 19.41 21.08
N ILE A 96 -1.33 18.99 21.04
CA ILE A 96 -0.76 18.10 22.07
C ILE A 96 -0.72 18.76 23.44
N ASP A 97 -0.44 20.06 23.52
CA ASP A 97 -0.35 20.78 24.80
C ASP A 97 -1.67 20.77 25.59
N LYS A 98 -2.81 20.63 24.90
CA LYS A 98 -4.14 20.61 25.50
C LYS A 98 -4.60 19.21 25.90
N TYR A 99 -3.90 18.18 25.47
CA TYR A 99 -4.25 16.81 25.81
C TYR A 99 -3.93 16.53 27.29
N GLN A 100 -4.93 16.06 28.04
CA GLN A 100 -4.85 15.86 29.49
C GLN A 100 -4.39 14.45 29.90
N ASP A 101 -3.76 13.69 29.00
CA ASP A 101 -3.30 12.31 29.26
C ASP A 101 -4.42 11.30 29.61
N VAL A 102 -5.67 11.66 29.29
CA VAL A 102 -6.85 10.82 29.46
C VAL A 102 -7.18 10.13 28.14
N VAL A 103 -6.86 8.83 28.05
CA VAL A 103 -7.23 7.98 26.92
C VAL A 103 -8.71 7.59 27.02
N LYS A 104 -9.54 8.07 26.09
CA LYS A 104 -10.97 7.71 25.99
C LYS A 104 -11.25 6.89 24.73
N GLU A 105 -10.61 7.27 23.63
CA GLU A 105 -10.75 6.64 22.32
C GLU A 105 -9.43 6.02 21.85
N THR A 106 -9.51 5.20 20.80
CA THR A 106 -8.33 4.60 20.16
C THR A 106 -7.35 5.66 19.65
N ILE A 107 -7.83 6.81 19.16
CA ILE A 107 -6.95 7.90 18.71
C ILE A 107 -6.15 8.51 19.87
N ASP A 108 -6.70 8.47 21.09
CA ASP A 108 -6.04 9.04 22.27
C ASP A 108 -4.83 8.21 22.72
N GLU A 109 -4.81 6.91 22.42
CA GLU A 109 -3.62 6.07 22.64
C GLU A 109 -2.43 6.58 21.81
N TRP A 110 -2.69 6.96 20.55
CA TRP A 110 -1.69 7.58 19.67
C TRP A 110 -1.27 8.97 20.16
N ILE A 111 -2.23 9.78 20.62
CA ILE A 111 -1.95 11.13 21.13
C ILE A 111 -1.15 11.06 22.43
N TYR A 112 -1.46 10.12 23.31
CA TYR A 112 -0.69 9.85 24.52
C TYR A 112 0.76 9.48 24.18
N TRP A 113 0.96 8.63 23.18
CA TRP A 113 2.28 8.29 22.70
C TRP A 113 3.03 9.51 22.13
N PHE A 114 2.40 10.32 21.26
CA PHE A 114 3.03 11.52 20.69
C PHE A 114 3.48 12.54 21.74
N LYS A 115 2.81 12.57 22.89
CA LYS A 115 3.14 13.49 23.99
C LYS A 115 4.19 12.93 24.94
N ASN A 116 4.06 11.66 25.33
CA ASN A 116 4.83 11.07 26.43
C ASN A 116 5.98 10.18 25.99
N ASP A 117 6.09 9.90 24.68
CA ASP A 117 7.05 8.95 24.10
C ASP A 117 6.99 7.57 24.79
N LYS A 118 5.79 7.19 25.25
CA LYS A 118 5.50 5.94 25.96
C LYS A 118 4.12 5.44 25.57
N LEU A 119 3.97 4.13 25.50
CA LEU A 119 2.67 3.50 25.35
C LEU A 119 2.01 3.36 26.72
N LYS A 120 0.71 3.58 26.78
CA LYS A 120 -0.07 3.30 27.98
C LYS A 120 -0.22 1.78 28.12
N GLU A 121 -0.06 1.24 29.33
CA GLU A 121 -0.24 -0.18 29.60
C GLU A 121 -1.64 -0.64 29.16
N GLY A 122 -1.70 -1.70 28.35
CA GLY A 122 -2.95 -2.25 27.83
C GLY A 122 -3.52 -1.55 26.59
N SER A 123 -2.75 -0.73 25.88
CA SER A 123 -3.15 -0.13 24.60
C SER A 123 -3.56 -1.21 23.58
N LYS A 124 -4.69 -1.02 22.89
CA LYS A 124 -5.24 -1.99 21.92
C LYS A 124 -5.30 -1.45 20.49
N SER A 125 -4.76 -0.26 20.26
CA SER A 125 -4.73 0.37 18.95
C SER A 125 -4.06 -0.52 17.91
N LYS A 126 -4.66 -0.55 16.72
CA LYS A 126 -4.15 -1.28 15.58
C LYS A 126 -2.73 -0.81 15.24
N HIS A 127 -1.73 -1.70 15.21
CA HIS A 127 -0.29 -1.43 14.99
C HIS A 127 0.47 -0.75 16.15
N ILE A 128 -0.13 -0.64 17.35
CA ILE A 128 0.59 -0.07 18.51
C ILE A 128 1.78 -0.95 18.95
N ASP A 129 1.72 -2.26 18.71
CA ASP A 129 2.80 -3.20 19.03
C ASP A 129 4.07 -2.95 18.19
N GLU A 130 3.90 -2.50 16.94
CA GLU A 130 5.03 -2.12 16.08
C GLU A 130 5.70 -0.85 16.61
N VAL A 131 4.90 0.09 17.12
CA VAL A 131 5.41 1.30 17.79
C VAL A 131 6.21 0.92 19.02
N GLU A 132 5.73 -0.03 19.84
CA GLU A 132 6.46 -0.49 21.03
C GLU A 132 7.86 -1.03 20.68
N LYS A 133 7.96 -1.84 19.62
CA LYS A 133 9.25 -2.38 19.14
C LYS A 133 10.19 -1.26 18.69
N ASN A 134 9.67 -0.30 17.93
CA ASN A 134 10.45 0.83 17.45
C ASN A 134 10.88 1.76 18.59
N LEU A 135 10.01 1.95 19.59
CA LEU A 135 10.30 2.74 20.79
C LEU A 135 11.46 2.12 21.58
N LYS A 136 11.43 0.79 21.77
CA LYS A 136 12.54 0.05 22.39
C LYS A 136 13.85 0.29 21.66
N ILE A 137 13.84 0.29 20.32
CA ILE A 137 15.03 0.60 19.51
C ILE A 137 15.47 2.06 19.70
N LEU A 138 14.54 3.02 19.68
CA LEU A 138 14.85 4.44 19.83
C LEU A 138 15.40 4.79 21.22
N HIS A 139 14.98 4.06 22.26
CA HIS A 139 15.49 4.22 23.63
C HIS A 139 16.79 3.45 23.89
N MET A 140 17.28 2.63 22.95
CA MET A 140 18.62 2.02 23.07
C MET A 140 19.73 3.08 23.03
N PRO A 141 20.85 2.87 23.74
CA PRO A 141 22.06 3.66 23.55
C PRO A 141 22.50 3.64 22.07
N LYS A 142 23.14 4.73 21.63
CA LYS A 142 23.54 4.90 20.21
C LYS A 142 24.40 3.74 19.68
N GLU A 143 25.27 3.19 20.51
CA GLU A 143 26.10 2.02 20.18
C GLU A 143 25.25 0.77 19.91
N GLU A 144 24.22 0.52 20.72
CA GLU A 144 23.28 -0.58 20.50
C GLU A 144 22.41 -0.36 19.26
N GLN A 145 22.00 0.88 18.98
CA GLN A 145 21.26 1.22 17.76
C GLN A 145 22.10 0.95 16.50
N ASP A 146 23.37 1.36 16.50
CA ASP A 146 24.29 1.16 15.38
C ASP A 146 24.58 -0.33 15.16
N ASN A 147 24.75 -1.10 16.24
CA ASN A 147 24.89 -2.56 16.18
C ASN A 147 23.64 -3.25 15.64
N TYR A 148 22.45 -2.84 16.10
CA TYR A 148 21.18 -3.37 15.60
C TYR A 148 20.95 -3.05 14.13
N LYS A 149 21.27 -1.82 13.70
CA LYS A 149 21.23 -1.43 12.29
C LYS A 149 22.17 -2.28 11.44
N SER A 150 23.41 -2.47 11.90
CA SER A 150 24.40 -3.32 11.22
C SER A 150 23.92 -4.77 11.11
N TYR A 151 23.24 -5.28 12.14
CA TYR A 151 22.61 -6.60 12.11
C TYR A 151 21.49 -6.69 11.07
N LEU A 152 20.60 -5.70 10.98
CA LEU A 152 19.54 -5.64 9.96
C LEU A 152 20.11 -5.56 8.54
N GLU A 153 21.16 -4.76 8.35
CA GLU A 153 21.87 -4.67 7.06
C GLU A 153 22.47 -6.02 6.67
N ARG A 154 23.07 -6.75 7.61
CA ARG A 154 23.59 -8.09 7.38
C ARG A 154 22.50 -9.08 6.99
N LEU A 155 21.36 -9.08 7.67
CA LEU A 155 20.22 -9.94 7.31
C LEU A 155 19.71 -9.64 5.90
N ALA A 156 19.66 -8.37 5.51
CA ALA A 156 19.25 -7.98 4.15
C ALA A 156 20.25 -8.48 3.10
N VAL A 157 21.56 -8.37 3.38
CA VAL A 157 22.62 -8.93 2.52
C VAL A 157 22.48 -10.44 2.40
N ASP A 158 22.32 -11.17 3.51
CA ASP A 158 22.16 -12.62 3.51
C ASP A 158 20.92 -13.03 2.70
N LYS A 159 19.79 -12.33 2.88
CA LYS A 159 18.57 -12.57 2.09
C LYS A 159 18.80 -12.36 0.59
N ASN A 160 19.48 -11.28 0.21
CA ASN A 160 19.79 -11.01 -1.20
C ASN A 160 20.71 -12.07 -1.79
N ILE A 161 21.67 -12.59 -1.02
CA ILE A 161 22.54 -13.70 -1.43
C ILE A 161 21.71 -14.96 -1.68
N TRP A 162 20.79 -15.29 -0.77
CA TRP A 162 19.89 -16.45 -0.92
C TRP A 162 18.96 -16.31 -2.13
N GLU A 163 18.33 -15.15 -2.30
CA GLU A 163 17.46 -14.88 -3.47
C GLU A 163 18.24 -15.01 -4.78
N GLY A 164 19.45 -14.44 -4.84
CA GLY A 164 20.32 -14.56 -6.01
C GLY A 164 20.80 -16.00 -6.27
N ALA A 165 21.02 -16.80 -5.22
CA ALA A 165 21.35 -18.22 -5.35
C ALA A 165 20.18 -19.04 -5.90
N ILE A 166 18.96 -18.78 -5.41
CA ILE A 166 17.73 -19.41 -5.92
C ILE A 166 17.51 -19.03 -7.38
N GLU A 167 17.64 -17.75 -7.73
CA GLU A 167 17.47 -17.28 -9.11
C GLU A 167 18.48 -17.93 -10.07
N LYS A 168 19.76 -18.00 -9.66
CA LYS A 168 20.79 -18.70 -10.43
C LYS A 168 20.48 -20.18 -10.61
N GLY A 169 20.07 -20.86 -9.54
CA GLY A 169 19.69 -22.28 -9.60
C GLY A 169 18.50 -22.55 -10.52
N LEU A 170 17.46 -21.70 -10.46
CA LEU A 170 16.32 -21.79 -11.38
C LEU A 170 16.73 -21.54 -12.84
N LYS A 171 17.63 -20.59 -13.07
CA LYS A 171 18.12 -20.29 -14.42
C LYS A 171 18.93 -21.46 -14.98
N GLN A 172 19.86 -22.01 -14.19
CA GLN A 172 20.65 -23.18 -14.58
C GLN A 172 19.76 -24.40 -14.85
N GLY A 173 18.85 -24.75 -13.94
CA GLY A 173 17.94 -25.88 -14.16
C GLY A 173 17.03 -25.71 -15.39
N ARG A 174 16.66 -24.47 -15.74
CA ARG A 174 15.91 -24.18 -16.97
C ARG A 174 16.78 -24.30 -18.24
N GLU A 175 18.04 -23.90 -18.18
CA GLU A 175 18.99 -24.05 -19.28
C GLU A 175 19.32 -25.53 -19.50
N GLU A 176 19.67 -26.26 -18.44
CA GLU A 176 19.95 -27.71 -18.46
C GLU A 176 18.74 -28.49 -18.99
N GLY A 177 17.53 -28.30 -18.44
CA GLY A 177 16.34 -28.99 -18.92
C GLY A 177 15.96 -28.64 -20.38
N ARG A 178 16.37 -27.47 -20.88
CA ARG A 178 16.19 -27.10 -22.30
C ARG A 178 17.23 -27.79 -23.20
N GLU A 179 18.46 -27.93 -22.73
CA GLU A 179 19.50 -28.66 -23.46
C GLU A 179 19.20 -30.15 -23.51
N GLU A 180 18.90 -30.77 -22.37
CA GLU A 180 18.50 -32.18 -22.27
C GLU A 180 17.29 -32.47 -23.17
N GLY A 181 16.20 -31.71 -23.05
CA GLY A 181 15.02 -31.91 -23.89
C GLY A 181 15.28 -31.68 -25.39
N ARG A 182 16.30 -30.90 -25.76
CA ARG A 182 16.71 -30.71 -27.17
C ARG A 182 17.55 -31.88 -27.68
N GLU A 183 18.39 -32.45 -26.83
CA GLU A 183 19.18 -33.64 -27.17
C GLU A 183 18.28 -34.87 -27.30
N GLU A 184 17.43 -35.13 -26.30
CA GLU A 184 16.45 -36.22 -26.32
C GLU A 184 15.53 -36.12 -27.56
N GLY A 185 14.93 -34.95 -27.81
CA GLY A 185 14.07 -34.77 -28.99
C GLY A 185 14.80 -34.90 -30.33
N ARG A 186 16.12 -34.66 -30.38
CA ARG A 186 16.93 -34.91 -31.59
C ARG A 186 17.24 -36.38 -31.78
N GLU A 187 17.46 -37.12 -30.70
CA GLU A 187 17.74 -38.54 -30.72
C GLU A 187 16.48 -39.33 -31.10
N GLU A 188 15.36 -39.04 -30.44
CA GLU A 188 14.04 -39.63 -30.76
C GLU A 188 13.65 -39.34 -32.21
N GLY A 189 13.75 -38.08 -32.67
CA GLY A 189 13.43 -37.73 -34.06
C GLY A 189 14.33 -38.41 -35.11
N ARG A 190 15.59 -38.72 -34.77
CA ARG A 190 16.50 -39.49 -35.64
C ARG A 190 16.11 -40.96 -35.67
N GLU A 191 15.68 -41.52 -34.54
CA GLU A 191 15.25 -42.90 -34.45
C GLU A 191 13.93 -43.12 -35.19
N GLU A 192 12.94 -42.26 -34.96
CA GLU A 192 11.65 -42.26 -35.68
C GLU A 192 11.85 -42.11 -37.19
N GLY A 193 12.70 -41.18 -37.64
CA GLY A 193 13.00 -41.02 -39.06
C GLY A 193 13.69 -42.24 -39.69
N ARG A 194 14.50 -42.98 -38.92
CA ARG A 194 15.11 -44.25 -39.38
C ARG A 194 14.08 -45.37 -39.45
N GLU A 195 13.21 -45.48 -38.45
CA GLU A 195 12.07 -46.41 -38.41
C GLU A 195 11.13 -46.19 -39.60
N GLU A 196 10.69 -44.95 -39.82
CA GLU A 196 9.81 -44.58 -40.93
C GLU A 196 10.47 -44.81 -42.29
N GLY A 197 11.75 -44.44 -42.43
CA GLY A 197 12.53 -44.72 -43.65
C GLY A 197 12.71 -46.21 -43.95
N LYS A 198 12.75 -47.08 -42.93
CA LYS A 198 12.73 -48.54 -43.09
C LYS A 198 11.34 -49.04 -43.48
N ARG A 199 10.28 -48.54 -42.85
CA ARG A 199 8.87 -48.88 -43.17
C ARG A 199 8.51 -48.48 -44.60
N ASN A 200 8.84 -47.26 -45.03
CA ASN A 200 8.60 -46.79 -46.40
C ASN A 200 9.38 -47.60 -47.45
N ARG A 201 10.64 -47.97 -47.17
CA ARG A 201 11.40 -48.86 -48.08
C ARG A 201 10.77 -50.26 -48.18
N LYS A 202 10.25 -50.80 -47.08
CA LYS A 202 9.55 -52.09 -47.07
C LYS A 202 8.22 -52.02 -47.83
N PHE A 203 7.49 -50.91 -47.69
CA PHE A 203 6.26 -50.64 -48.44
C PHE A 203 6.51 -50.53 -49.95
N ILE A 204 7.55 -49.80 -50.36
CA ILE A 204 7.93 -49.68 -51.78
C ILE A 204 8.35 -51.05 -52.34
N LYS A 205 9.19 -51.82 -51.64
CA LYS A 205 9.57 -53.17 -52.08
C LYS A 205 8.36 -54.11 -52.26
N ASN A 206 7.40 -54.07 -51.34
CA ASN A 206 6.18 -54.89 -51.45
C ASN A 206 5.27 -54.44 -52.61
N LYS A 207 5.25 -53.15 -52.95
CA LYS A 207 4.44 -52.63 -54.08
C LYS A 207 5.01 -53.01 -55.45
N PHE A 208 6.33 -53.23 -55.54
CA PHE A 208 7.02 -53.69 -56.76
C PHE A 208 7.09 -55.22 -56.91
N GLN A 209 6.59 -56.00 -55.95
CA GLN A 209 6.52 -57.46 -56.01
C GLN A 209 5.16 -58.01 -56.47
N VAL A 210 4.20 -57.14 -56.86
CA VAL A 210 2.83 -57.52 -57.27
C VAL A 210 2.57 -57.19 -58.75
N PHE A 211 3.60 -57.22 -59.60
CA PHE A 211 3.46 -57.23 -61.07
C PHE A 211 4.22 -58.40 -61.66
#